data_AF-A0A2I1F126-F1
#
_entry.id   AF-A0A2I1F126-F1
#
_cell.length_a   1.000
_cell.length_b   1.000
_cell.length_c   1.000
_cell.angle_alpha   90.00
_cell.angle_beta   90.00
_cell.angle_gamma   90.00
#
_symmetry.space_group_name_H-M   'P 1'
#
loop_
_entity.id
_entity.type
_entity.pdbx_description
1 polymer ?
#
loop_
_entity_poly.entity_id
_entity_poly.type
_entity_poly.pdbx_seq_one_letter_code
_entity_poly.pdbx_strand_id
1 'polypeptide(L)'
;MILLILQIYFSRHYYADVDKTRTEIERLIEKGEWDTKEQEFTEMRKNLLDILKIKHDPIDNKVILKKLDKLEELEKTYDKTLDKLEKLEESDKEKLEKLEKLEKLLEEIRAK
;
A
#
# COMPACT_ATOMS: atom_id res chain seq x y z
N MET A 1 30.88 -50.38 -4.74
CA MET A 1 30.66 -49.95 -3.34
C MET A 1 31.13 -48.50 -3.10
N ILE A 2 32.35 -48.12 -3.51
CA ILE A 2 32.87 -46.75 -3.36
C ILE A 2 32.03 -45.70 -4.11
N LEU A 3 31.59 -45.99 -5.35
CA LEU A 3 30.68 -45.10 -6.11
C LEU A 3 29.34 -44.83 -5.40
N LEU A 4 28.77 -45.85 -4.73
CA LEU A 4 27.50 -45.71 -4.00
C LEU A 4 27.66 -44.84 -2.74
N ILE A 5 28.80 -44.96 -2.05
CA ILE A 5 29.11 -44.13 -0.87
C ILE A 5 29.29 -42.67 -1.27
N LEU A 6 29.99 -42.40 -2.36
CA LEU A 6 30.13 -41.05 -2.90
C LEU A 6 28.78 -40.47 -3.33
N GLN A 7 27.95 -41.26 -4.02
CA GLN A 7 26.63 -40.81 -4.47
C GLN A 7 25.69 -40.51 -3.30
N ILE A 8 25.69 -41.33 -2.25
CA ILE A 8 24.94 -41.08 -1.00
C ILE A 8 25.48 -39.83 -0.28
N TYR A 9 26.79 -39.64 -0.25
CA TYR A 9 27.44 -38.49 0.37
C TYR A 9 27.09 -37.18 -0.34
N PHE A 10 27.22 -37.14 -1.66
CA PHE A 10 26.83 -35.99 -2.48
C PHE A 10 25.33 -35.69 -2.36
N SER A 11 24.47 -36.71 -2.38
CA SER A 11 23.04 -36.52 -2.13
C SER A 11 22.78 -35.90 -0.76
N ARG A 12 23.39 -36.39 0.33
CA ARG A 12 23.18 -35.82 1.66
C ARG A 12 23.58 -34.34 1.76
N HIS A 13 24.71 -33.96 1.19
CA HIS A 13 25.17 -32.56 1.22
C HIS A 13 24.32 -31.65 0.32
N TYR A 14 24.01 -32.11 -0.89
CA TYR A 14 23.17 -31.35 -1.82
C TYR A 14 21.76 -31.12 -1.26
N TYR A 15 21.15 -32.12 -0.62
CA TYR A 15 19.84 -31.98 0.01
C TYR A 15 19.87 -31.08 1.26
N ALA A 16 20.95 -31.12 2.06
CA ALA A 16 21.09 -30.26 3.24
C ALA A 16 21.10 -28.76 2.89
N ASP A 17 21.71 -28.39 1.77
CA ASP A 17 21.75 -26.99 1.31
C ASP A 17 20.38 -26.52 0.80
N VAL A 18 19.63 -27.40 0.12
CA VAL A 18 18.25 -27.11 -0.32
C VAL A 18 17.33 -26.93 0.88
N ASP A 19 17.40 -27.82 1.88
CA ASP A 19 16.57 -27.72 3.08
C ASP A 19 16.92 -26.47 3.90
N LYS A 20 18.20 -26.12 4.03
CA LYS A 20 18.64 -24.88 4.68
C LYS A 20 18.09 -23.64 3.96
N THR A 21 18.13 -23.65 2.63
CA THR A 21 17.58 -22.56 1.81
C THR A 21 16.08 -22.44 1.97
N ARG A 22 15.35 -23.57 2.03
CA ARG A 22 13.90 -23.59 2.30
C ARG A 22 13.58 -22.94 3.65
N THR A 23 14.27 -23.36 4.72
CA THR A 23 14.04 -22.82 6.07
C THR A 23 14.30 -21.32 6.15
N GLU A 24 15.35 -20.82 5.50
CA GLU A 24 15.64 -19.38 5.52
C GLU A 24 14.61 -18.56 4.74
N ILE A 25 14.11 -19.07 3.62
CA ILE A 25 13.06 -18.39 2.84
C ILE A 25 11.74 -18.39 3.59
N GLU A 26 11.35 -19.49 4.23
CA GLU A 26 10.18 -19.54 5.12
C GLU A 26 10.30 -18.50 6.24
N ARG A 27 11.48 -18.39 6.88
CA ARG A 27 11.76 -17.37 7.89
C ARG A 27 11.62 -15.93 7.33
N LEU A 28 12.07 -15.68 6.11
CA LEU A 28 11.96 -14.36 5.47
C LEU A 28 10.50 -14.02 5.15
N ILE A 29 9.71 -15.00 4.71
CA ILE A 29 8.26 -14.84 4.47
C ILE A 29 7.56 -14.52 5.78
N GLU A 30 7.82 -15.26 6.85
CA GLU A 30 7.23 -15.04 8.18
C GLU A 30 7.53 -13.65 8.74
N LYS A 31 8.73 -13.12 8.49
CA LYS A 31 9.11 -11.75 8.88
C LYS A 31 8.60 -10.66 7.93
N GLY A 32 8.03 -11.02 6.79
CA GLY A 32 7.66 -10.08 5.73
C GLY A 32 8.86 -9.44 5.00
N GLU A 33 10.05 -10.02 5.14
CA GLU A 33 11.29 -9.56 4.50
C GLU A 33 11.44 -10.11 3.07
N TRP A 34 10.67 -11.15 2.71
CA TRP A 34 10.71 -11.79 1.40
C TRP A 34 10.08 -10.93 0.29
N ASP A 35 8.91 -10.35 0.57
CA ASP A 35 8.12 -9.58 -0.38
C ASP A 35 8.57 -8.11 -0.39
N THR A 36 9.81 -7.88 -0.81
CA THR A 36 10.38 -6.53 -0.94
C THR A 36 9.72 -5.72 -2.06
N LYS A 37 9.93 -4.40 -2.07
CA LYS A 37 9.39 -3.48 -3.08
C LYS A 37 10.00 -3.67 -4.49
N GLU A 38 11.10 -4.42 -4.60
CA GLU A 38 11.83 -4.61 -5.85
C GLU A 38 11.14 -5.65 -6.75
N GLN A 39 10.46 -5.15 -7.79
CA GLN A 39 9.70 -5.94 -8.76
C GLN A 39 10.56 -6.72 -9.75
N GLU A 40 11.81 -6.34 -9.94
CA GLU A 40 12.70 -6.91 -10.96
C GLU A 40 12.98 -8.41 -10.73
N PHE A 41 12.74 -8.90 -9.51
CA PHE A 41 12.94 -10.29 -9.11
C PHE A 41 11.66 -11.07 -8.85
N THR A 42 10.46 -10.52 -9.10
CA THR A 42 9.19 -11.20 -8.78
C THR A 42 9.06 -12.55 -9.49
N GLU A 43 9.41 -12.64 -10.77
CA GLU A 43 9.38 -13.91 -11.52
C GLU A 43 10.46 -14.89 -11.06
N MET A 44 11.68 -14.41 -10.75
CA MET A 44 12.75 -15.25 -10.18
C MET A 44 12.36 -15.80 -8.80
N ARG A 45 11.72 -14.99 -7.96
CA ARG A 45 11.22 -15.39 -6.63
C ARG A 45 10.11 -16.43 -6.75
N LYS A 46 9.15 -16.25 -7.66
CA LYS A 46 8.11 -17.26 -7.94
C LYS A 46 8.71 -18.59 -8.40
N ASN A 47 9.65 -18.54 -9.35
CA ASN A 47 10.34 -19.75 -9.82
C ASN A 47 11.11 -20.45 -8.68
N LEU A 48 11.75 -19.68 -7.79
CA LEU A 48 12.47 -20.24 -6.64
C LEU A 48 11.52 -20.89 -5.63
N LEU A 49 10.36 -20.29 -5.35
CA LEU A 49 9.34 -20.88 -4.47
C LEU A 49 8.79 -22.19 -5.05
N ASP A 50 8.58 -22.26 -6.37
CA ASP A 50 8.14 -23.47 -7.07
C ASP A 50 9.18 -24.59 -7.00
N ILE A 51 10.46 -24.28 -7.27
CA ILE A 51 11.59 -25.22 -7.13
C ILE A 51 11.68 -25.77 -5.70
N LEU A 52 11.52 -24.91 -4.69
CA LEU A 52 11.61 -25.30 -3.29
C LEU A 52 10.32 -25.92 -2.74
N LYS A 53 9.23 -25.91 -3.53
CA LYS A 53 7.88 -26.37 -3.17
C LYS A 53 7.28 -25.63 -1.97
N ILE A 54 7.61 -24.35 -1.81
CA ILE A 54 7.06 -23.48 -0.76
C ILE A 54 5.74 -22.91 -1.27
N LYS A 55 4.66 -23.10 -0.49
CA LYS A 55 3.36 -22.49 -0.80
C LYS A 55 3.32 -21.06 -0.26
N HIS A 56 3.73 -20.10 -1.09
CA HIS A 56 3.60 -18.68 -0.84
C HIS A 56 3.24 -17.98 -2.13
N ASP A 57 2.22 -17.13 -2.11
CA ASP A 57 1.92 -16.25 -3.25
C ASP A 57 2.58 -14.90 -2.94
N PRO A 58 3.73 -14.58 -3.54
CA PRO A 58 4.38 -13.31 -3.29
C PRO A 58 3.42 -12.21 -3.69
N ILE A 59 3.08 -11.36 -2.73
CA ILE A 59 2.11 -10.29 -2.93
C ILE A 59 2.53 -9.50 -4.17
N ASP A 60 1.61 -9.33 -5.13
CA ASP A 60 1.84 -8.45 -6.26
C ASP A 60 1.87 -7.00 -5.78
N ASN A 61 3.02 -6.62 -5.23
CA ASN A 61 3.32 -5.28 -4.72
C ASN A 61 3.04 -4.22 -5.78
N LYS A 62 2.97 -4.56 -7.08
CA LYS A 62 2.58 -3.63 -8.14
C LYS A 62 1.14 -3.17 -8.03
N VAL A 63 0.21 -4.06 -7.71
CA VAL A 63 -1.20 -3.72 -7.56
C VAL A 63 -1.42 -2.93 -6.28
N ILE A 64 -0.74 -3.31 -5.20
CA ILE A 64 -0.83 -2.60 -3.92
C ILE A 64 -0.22 -1.21 -4.03
N LEU A 65 0.98 -1.05 -4.58
CA LEU A 65 1.63 0.25 -4.77
C LEU A 65 0.79 1.18 -5.65
N LYS A 66 0.26 0.68 -6.79
CA LYS A 66 -0.64 1.47 -7.64
C LYS A 66 -1.93 1.90 -6.92
N LYS A 67 -2.46 1.08 -6.02
CA LYS A 67 -3.60 1.46 -5.20
C LYS A 67 -3.20 2.50 -4.15
N LEU A 68 -2.00 2.39 -3.58
CA LEU A 68 -1.46 3.33 -2.61
C LEU A 68 -1.25 4.71 -3.24
N ASP A 69 -0.62 4.78 -4.41
CA ASP A 69 -0.41 6.04 -5.15
C ASP A 69 -1.74 6.75 -5.45
N LYS A 70 -2.75 5.98 -5.88
CA LYS A 70 -4.10 6.50 -6.12
C LYS A 70 -4.78 7.01 -4.85
N LEU A 71 -4.55 6.36 -3.71
CA LEU A 71 -5.08 6.81 -2.43
C LEU A 71 -4.41 8.11 -1.99
N GLU A 72 -3.10 8.25 -2.18
CA GLU A 72 -2.37 9.48 -1.88
C GLU A 72 -2.83 10.65 -2.76
N GLU A 73 -3.07 10.41 -4.05
CA GLU A 73 -3.66 11.41 -4.93
C GLU A 73 -5.07 11.82 -4.49
N LEU A 74 -5.90 10.84 -4.08
CA LEU A 74 -7.25 11.08 -3.60
C LEU A 74 -7.26 11.91 -2.31
N GLU A 75 -6.39 11.60 -1.36
CA GLU A 75 -6.21 12.36 -0.12
C GLU A 75 -5.88 13.83 -0.40
N LYS A 76 -4.90 14.08 -1.28
CA LYS A 76 -4.54 15.45 -1.71
C LYS A 76 -5.69 16.19 -2.38
N THR A 77 -6.55 15.49 -3.13
CA THR A 77 -7.74 16.13 -3.71
C THR A 77 -8.80 16.44 -2.66
N TYR A 78 -8.97 15.56 -1.67
CA TYR A 78 -9.92 15.74 -0.58
C TYR A 78 -9.57 16.98 0.25
N ASP A 79 -8.30 17.12 0.67
CA ASP A 79 -7.82 18.31 1.40
C ASP A 79 -8.09 19.60 0.63
N LYS A 80 -7.77 19.62 -0.67
CA LYS A 80 -8.04 20.78 -1.54
C LYS A 80 -9.52 21.11 -1.67
N THR A 81 -10.40 20.09 -1.63
CA THR A 81 -11.85 20.32 -1.66
C THR A 81 -12.38 20.82 -0.32
N LEU A 82 -11.81 20.35 0.79
CA LEU A 82 -12.16 20.81 2.13
C LEU A 82 -11.81 22.30 2.30
N ASP A 83 -10.59 22.70 1.91
CA ASP A 83 -10.16 24.12 1.94
C ASP A 83 -11.07 25.04 1.13
N LYS A 84 -11.62 24.54 0.01
CA LYS A 84 -12.55 25.30 -0.83
C LYS A 84 -13.94 25.41 -0.19
N LEU A 85 -14.38 24.36 0.50
CA LEU A 85 -15.66 24.35 1.22
C LEU A 85 -15.63 25.31 2.39
N GLU A 86 -14.56 25.31 3.19
CA GLU A 86 -14.41 26.25 4.32
C GLU A 86 -14.47 27.72 3.86
N LYS A 87 -13.76 28.06 2.77
CA LYS A 87 -13.79 29.41 2.18
C LYS A 87 -15.18 29.79 1.68
N LEU A 88 -15.92 28.83 1.14
CA LEU A 88 -17.28 29.05 0.65
C LEU A 88 -18.24 29.30 1.82
N GLU A 89 -18.15 28.49 2.88
CA GLU A 89 -18.94 28.64 4.10
C GLU A 89 -18.72 30.00 4.75
N GLU A 90 -17.47 30.47 4.84
CA GLU A 90 -17.15 31.78 5.39
C GLU A 90 -17.68 32.93 4.51
N SER A 91 -17.61 32.79 3.18
CA SER A 91 -18.22 33.75 2.26
C SER A 91 -19.73 33.83 2.39
N ASP A 92 -20.40 32.70 2.55
CA ASP A 92 -21.86 32.65 2.69
C ASP A 92 -22.32 33.20 4.04
N LYS A 93 -21.56 32.96 5.11
CA LYS A 93 -21.78 33.61 6.41
C LYS A 93 -21.68 35.14 6.32
N GLU A 94 -20.66 35.66 5.63
CA GLU A 94 -20.51 37.10 5.44
C GLU A 94 -21.69 37.72 4.64
N LYS A 95 -22.17 37.01 3.60
CA LYS A 95 -23.36 37.44 2.85
C LYS A 95 -24.61 37.44 3.71
N LEU A 96 -24.78 36.43 4.57
CA LEU A 96 -25.92 36.32 5.49
C LEU A 96 -25.96 37.51 6.46
N GLU A 97 -24.83 37.85 7.08
CA GLU A 97 -24.74 39.01 7.97
C GLU A 97 -25.05 40.34 7.27
N LYS A 98 -24.63 40.49 6.01
CA LYS A 98 -24.98 41.67 5.19
C LYS A 98 -26.48 41.72 4.89
N LEU A 99 -27.11 40.57 4.62
CA LEU A 99 -28.53 40.48 4.34
C LEU A 99 -29.36 40.85 5.57
N GLU A 100 -29.01 40.33 6.75
CA GLU A 100 -29.67 40.67 8.02
C GLU A 100 -29.59 42.17 8.35
N LYS A 101 -28.46 42.81 8.06
CA LYS A 101 -28.29 44.27 8.24
C LYS A 101 -29.22 45.06 7.30
N LEU A 102 -29.35 44.64 6.04
CA LEU A 102 -30.25 45.27 5.08
C LEU A 102 -31.72 45.09 5.47
N GLU A 103 -32.10 43.92 5.98
CA GLU A 103 -33.47 43.65 6.44
C GLU A 103 -33.86 44.56 7.62
N LYS A 104 -32.98 44.74 8.61
CA LYS A 104 -33.20 45.68 9.72
C LYS A 104 -33.41 47.12 9.25
N LEU A 105 -32.58 47.59 8.31
CA LEU A 105 -32.72 48.94 7.74
C LEU A 105 -34.04 49.11 6.98
N LEU A 106 -34.51 48.08 6.29
CA LEU A 106 -35.78 48.11 5.58
C LEU A 106 -36.97 48.25 6.55
N GLU A 107 -36.95 47.50 7.65
CA GLU A 107 -37.98 47.58 8.68
C GLU A 107 -37.99 48.94 9.39
N GLU A 108 -36.82 49.54 9.65
CA GLU A 108 -36.72 50.91 10.20
C GLU A 108 -37.30 51.97 9.25
N ILE A 109 -37.12 51.80 7.93
CA ILE A 109 -37.71 52.70 6.92
C ILE A 109 -39.23 52.50 6.86
N ARG A 110 -39.72 51.26 6.91
CA ARG A 110 -41.17 50.95 6.89
C ARG A 110 -41.91 51.44 8.12
N ALA A 111 -41.23 51.50 9.27
CA ALA A 111 -41.81 51.95 10.53
C ALA A 111 -41.86 53.49 10.69
N LYS A 112 -41.23 54.24 9.78
CA LYS A 112 -41.27 55.71 9.71
C LYS A 112 -42.34 56.21 8.75
#